data_AF-A0A3A1UN46-F1
#
_entry.id   AF-A0A3A1UN46-F1
#
_cell.length_a   1.000
_cell.length_b   1.000
_cell.length_c   1.000
_cell.angle_alpha   90.00
_cell.angle_beta   90.00
_cell.angle_gamma   90.00
#
_symmetry.space_group_name_H-M   'P 1'
#
loop_
_entity.id
_entity.type
_entity.pdbx_description
1 polymer ?
#
loop_
_entity_poly.entity_id
_entity_poly.type
_entity_poly.pdbx_seq_one_letter_code
_entity_poly.pdbx_strand_id
1 'polypeptide(L)'
;MFKEEALHILSIMEDVIPQRSLYNDEEIDAKNVFFDKPYTEEETLIKKKIIKIDIRYHAKLNRWYYDDPKNKMLVDELLKKIDEIKEELKLL
;
A
#
# COMPACT_ATOMS: atom_id res chain seq x y z
N MET A 1 4.55 16.08 8.41
CA MET A 1 5.04 14.78 8.91
C MET A 1 4.24 13.63 8.32
N PHE A 2 2.92 13.53 8.57
CA PHE A 2 2.09 12.44 7.99
C PHE A 2 2.24 12.29 6.47
N LYS A 3 2.14 13.38 5.72
CA LYS A 3 2.24 13.36 4.25
C LYS A 3 3.52 12.69 3.73
N GLU A 4 4.67 13.02 4.32
CA GLU A 4 5.96 12.44 3.95
C GLU A 4 6.04 10.96 4.31
N GLU A 5 5.56 10.60 5.51
CA GLU A 5 5.50 9.20 5.97
C GLU A 5 4.58 8.36 5.07
N ALA A 6 3.40 8.89 4.73
CA ALA A 6 2.44 8.24 3.85
C ALA A 6 3.01 8.06 2.43
N LEU A 7 3.64 9.10 1.87
CA LEU A 7 4.30 9.01 0.57
C LEU A 7 5.43 7.98 0.56
N HIS A 8 6.20 7.89 1.64
CA HIS A 8 7.24 6.87 1.79
C HIS A 8 6.66 5.46 1.80
N ILE A 9 5.61 5.20 2.59
CA ILE A 9 4.94 3.88 2.60
C ILE A 9 4.36 3.54 1.23
N LEU A 10 3.73 4.49 0.56
CA LEU A 10 3.19 4.28 -0.78
C LEU A 10 4.29 3.92 -1.80
N SER A 11 5.46 4.56 -1.71
CA SER A 11 6.63 4.21 -2.54
C SER A 11 7.09 2.77 -2.31
N ILE A 12 7.20 2.34 -1.05
CA ILE A 12 7.56 0.95 -0.73
C ILE A 12 6.56 -0.03 -1.35
N MET A 13 5.26 0.28 -1.21
CA MET A 13 4.21 -0.57 -1.77
C MET A 13 4.24 -0.64 -3.30
N GLU A 14 4.56 0.46 -3.99
CA GLU A 14 4.74 0.49 -5.44
C GLU A 14 5.93 -0.35 -5.91
N ASP A 15 6.99 -0.43 -5.11
CA ASP A 15 8.14 -1.25 -5.44
C ASP A 15 7.84 -2.75 -5.22
N VAL A 16 7.08 -3.10 -4.18
CA VAL A 16 6.82 -4.50 -3.80
C VAL A 16 5.67 -5.14 -4.57
N ILE A 17 4.55 -4.44 -4.74
CA ILE A 17 3.33 -5.00 -5.37
C ILE A 17 3.62 -5.59 -6.77
N PRO A 18 4.38 -4.93 -7.67
CA PRO A 18 4.72 -5.49 -8.98
C PRO A 18 5.56 -6.76 -8.92
N GLN A 19 6.39 -6.89 -7.89
CA GLN A 19 7.24 -8.06 -7.68
C GLN A 19 6.43 -9.29 -7.23
N ARG A 20 5.18 -9.10 -6.78
CA ARG A 20 4.30 -10.17 -6.30
C ARG A 20 4.96 -10.93 -5.13
N SER A 21 5.79 -10.25 -4.36
CA SER A 21 6.42 -10.78 -3.14
C SER A 21 5.50 -10.55 -1.94
N LEU A 22 5.38 -11.55 -1.05
CA LEU A 22 4.52 -11.44 0.13
C LEU A 22 5.18 -10.71 1.30
N TYR A 23 6.51 -10.73 1.41
CA TYR A 23 7.19 -10.26 2.61
C TYR A 23 8.58 -9.71 2.24
N ASN A 24 8.80 -8.44 2.55
CA ASN A 24 10.12 -7.84 2.75
C ASN A 24 10.15 -7.32 4.19
N ASP A 25 11.09 -7.78 5.01
CA ASP A 25 11.15 -7.42 6.43
C ASP A 25 11.24 -5.91 6.64
N GLU A 26 11.99 -5.22 5.77
CA GLU A 26 12.10 -3.75 5.78
C GLU A 26 10.76 -3.05 5.49
N GLU A 27 9.95 -3.61 4.60
CA GLU A 27 8.62 -3.10 4.29
C GLU A 27 7.65 -3.30 5.46
N ILE A 28 7.70 -4.48 6.09
CA ILE A 28 6.82 -4.83 7.21
C ILE A 28 7.09 -3.88 8.39
N ASP A 29 8.36 -3.66 8.71
CA ASP A 29 8.73 -2.76 9.81
C ASP A 29 8.29 -1.32 9.54
N ALA A 30 8.54 -0.80 8.33
CA ALA A 30 8.10 0.54 7.95
C ALA A 30 6.57 0.69 8.03
N LYS A 31 5.82 -0.30 7.52
CA LYS A 31 4.35 -0.31 7.56
C LYS A 31 3.82 -0.35 8.98
N ASN A 32 4.34 -1.23 9.83
CA ASN A 32 3.86 -1.39 11.20
C ASN A 32 4.03 -0.09 12.00
N VAL A 33 5.21 0.55 11.90
CA VAL A 33 5.47 1.84 12.55
C VAL A 33 4.46 2.90 12.08
N PHE A 34 4.20 2.98 10.77
CA PHE A 34 3.23 3.94 10.23
C PHE A 34 1.78 3.62 10.61
N PHE A 35 1.38 2.34 10.62
CA PHE A 35 0.02 1.90 10.90
C PHE A 35 -0.38 2.12 12.35
N ASP A 36 0.54 1.91 13.29
CA ASP A 36 0.29 2.05 14.73
C ASP A 36 0.30 3.52 15.19
N LYS A 37 0.93 4.42 14.43
CA LYS A 37 1.04 5.83 14.81
C LYS A 37 -0.33 6.54 14.80
N PRO A 38 -0.66 7.32 15.85
CA PRO A 38 -1.89 8.12 15.88
C PRO A 38 -1.74 9.36 14.98
N TYR A 39 -2.83 9.72 14.30
CA TYR A 39 -2.90 10.90 13.44
C TYR A 39 -4.24 11.62 13.64
N THR A 40 -4.41 12.78 13.01
CA THR A 40 -5.70 13.47 12.99
C THR A 40 -6.78 12.63 12.30
N GLU A 41 -8.05 13.05 12.41
CA GLU A 41 -9.17 12.32 11.80
C GLU A 41 -9.02 12.24 10.26
N GLU A 42 -8.66 13.35 9.62
CA GLU A 42 -8.45 13.43 8.17
C GLU A 42 -7.30 12.52 7.70
N GLU A 43 -6.14 12.60 8.36
CA GLU A 43 -4.98 11.74 8.09
C GLU A 43 -5.30 10.26 8.35
N THR A 44 -6.10 9.97 9.36
CA THR A 44 -6.55 8.60 9.67
C THR A 44 -7.42 8.01 8.55
N LEU A 45 -8.21 8.82 7.85
CA LEU A 45 -8.97 8.36 6.69
C LEU A 45 -8.03 7.90 5.56
N ILE A 46 -6.97 8.67 5.29
CA ILE A 46 -5.96 8.29 4.30
C ILE A 46 -5.18 7.06 4.76
N LYS A 47 -4.74 7.01 6.02
CA LYS A 47 -4.06 5.83 6.58
C LYS A 47 -4.88 4.56 6.37
N LYS A 48 -6.19 4.62 6.63
CA LYS A 48 -7.10 3.48 6.40
C LYS A 48 -7.17 3.06 4.93
N LYS A 49 -7.04 3.97 3.98
CA LYS A 49 -6.98 3.63 2.54
C LYS A 49 -5.68 2.87 2.22
N ILE A 50 -4.55 3.32 2.74
CA ILE A 50 -3.24 2.66 2.57
C ILE A 50 -3.29 1.24 3.15
N ILE A 51 -3.77 1.07 4.38
CA ILE A 51 -3.94 -0.24 5.04
C ILE A 51 -4.84 -1.18 4.21
N LYS A 52 -5.91 -0.65 3.59
CA LYS A 52 -6.79 -1.47 2.74
C LYS A 52 -6.11 -2.00 1.49
N ILE A 53 -5.18 -1.24 0.89
CA ILE A 53 -4.38 -1.71 -0.25
C ILE A 53 -3.52 -2.89 0.22
N ASP A 54 -2.84 -2.73 1.35
CA ASP A 54 -1.97 -3.75 1.93
C ASP A 54 -2.72 -5.06 2.24
N ILE A 55 -3.85 -4.97 2.94
CA ILE A 55 -4.70 -6.13 3.24
C ILE A 55 -5.18 -6.80 1.95
N ARG A 56 -5.62 -6.02 0.96
CA ARG A 56 -6.14 -6.57 -0.31
C ARG A 56 -5.06 -7.29 -1.09
N TYR A 57 -3.85 -6.75 -1.14
CA TYR A 57 -2.70 -7.37 -1.78
C TYR A 57 -2.46 -8.78 -1.23
N HIS A 58 -2.21 -8.88 0.09
CA HIS A 58 -1.90 -10.15 0.74
C HIS A 58 -3.07 -11.14 0.71
N ALA A 59 -4.31 -10.67 0.73
CA ALA A 59 -5.49 -11.54 0.71
C ALA A 59 -5.85 -12.09 -0.69
N LYS A 60 -5.45 -11.39 -1.77
CA LYS A 60 -5.88 -11.73 -3.14
C LYS A 60 -4.77 -12.22 -4.04
N LEU A 61 -3.51 -12.01 -3.68
CA LEU A 61 -2.38 -12.50 -4.45
C LEU A 61 -2.39 -14.03 -4.52
N ASN A 62 -2.46 -14.59 -5.72
CA ASN A 62 -2.28 -16.02 -5.93
C ASN A 62 -0.78 -16.34 -5.98
N ARG A 63 -0.20 -16.61 -4.80
CA ARG A 63 1.22 -16.95 -4.64
C ARG A 63 1.63 -18.28 -5.26
N TRP A 64 0.67 -19.18 -5.48
CA TRP A 64 0.93 -20.52 -6.01
C TRP A 64 1.09 -20.51 -7.52
N TYR A 65 0.61 -19.46 -8.18
CA TYR A 65 0.67 -19.32 -9.62
C TYR A 65 1.05 -17.89 -10.00
N TYR A 66 2.35 -17.67 -10.21
CA TYR A 66 2.90 -16.35 -10.49
C TYR A 66 2.23 -15.69 -11.70
N ASP A 67 1.99 -16.45 -12.76
CA ASP A 67 1.38 -16.01 -14.02
C ASP A 67 -0.16 -15.99 -14.01
N ASP A 68 -0.80 -16.04 -12.84
CA ASP A 68 -2.26 -15.88 -12.76
C ASP A 68 -2.66 -14.53 -13.38
N PRO A 69 -3.52 -14.50 -14.41
CA PRO A 69 -4.03 -13.24 -14.96
C PRO A 69 -4.67 -12.35 -13.89
N LYS A 70 -5.23 -12.94 -12.83
CA LYS A 70 -5.80 -12.21 -11.68
C LYS A 70 -4.73 -11.49 -10.87
N ASN A 71 -3.49 -11.99 -10.81
CA ASN A 71 -2.39 -11.28 -10.15
C ASN A 71 -2.07 -9.99 -10.90
N LYS A 72 -2.02 -10.02 -12.23
CA LYS A 72 -1.81 -8.81 -13.03
C LYS A 72 -2.93 -7.80 -12.82
N MET A 73 -4.19 -8.25 -12.89
CA MET A 73 -5.34 -7.38 -12.64
C MET A 73 -5.32 -6.77 -11.23
N LEU A 74 -4.91 -7.55 -10.22
CA LEU A 74 -4.75 -7.08 -8.85
C LEU A 74 -3.67 -6.01 -8.76
N VAL A 75 -2.48 -6.24 -9.35
CA VAL A 75 -1.39 -5.27 -9.36
C VAL A 75 -1.83 -3.94 -9.99
N ASP A 76 -2.43 -4.00 -11.18
CA ASP A 76 -2.90 -2.80 -11.89
C ASP A 76 -3.97 -2.04 -11.07
N GLU A 77 -4.89 -2.76 -10.41
CA GLU A 77 -5.90 -2.17 -9.53
C GLU A 77 -5.26 -1.45 -8.33
N LEU A 78 -4.29 -2.09 -7.68
CA LEU A 78 -3.69 -1.56 -6.46
C LEU A 78 -2.77 -0.36 -6.76
N LEU A 79 -1.99 -0.40 -7.83
CA LEU A 79 -1.15 0.73 -8.25
C LEU A 79 -2.01 1.96 -8.58
N LYS A 80 -3.13 1.77 -9.28
CA LYS A 80 -4.07 2.86 -9.53
C LYS A 80 -4.59 3.50 -8.24
N LYS A 81 -4.91 2.68 -7.22
CA LYS A 81 -5.35 3.21 -5.91
C LYS A 81 -4.24 3.95 -5.17
N ILE A 82 -2.99 3.53 -5.34
CA ILE A 82 -1.84 4.26 -4.79
C ILE A 82 -1.77 5.65 -5.42
N ASP A 83 -1.87 5.75 -6.75
CA ASP A 83 -1.88 7.03 -7.46
C ASP A 83 -3.03 7.93 -6.98
N GLU A 84 -4.24 7.38 -6.83
CA GLU A 84 -5.40 8.11 -6.29
C GLU A 84 -5.11 8.69 -4.90
N ILE A 85 -4.50 7.91 -3.99
CA ILE A 85 -4.14 8.39 -2.65
C ILE A 85 -3.03 9.46 -2.72
N LYS A 86 -2.06 9.31 -3.62
CA LYS A 86 -1.00 10.32 -3.80
C LYS A 86 -1.57 11.66 -4.25
N GLU A 87 -2.57 11.66 -5.14
CA GLU A 87 -3.27 12.89 -5.53
C GLU A 87 -4.04 13.49 -4.36
N GLU A 88 -4.73 12.69 -3.54
CA GLU A 88 -5.39 13.18 -2.33
C GLU A 88 -4.40 13.82 -1.34
N LEU A 89 -3.23 13.20 -1.16
CA LEU A 89 -2.16 13.73 -0.31
C LEU A 89 -1.61 15.07 -0.79
N LYS A 90 -1.72 15.42 -2.08
CA LYS A 90 -1.31 16.76 -2.57
C LYS A 90 -2.25 17.86 -2.09
N LEU A 91 -3.49 17.52 -1.76
CA LEU A 91 -4.53 18.44 -1.31
C LEU A 91 -4.56 18.65 0.21
N LEU A 92 -3.87 17.78 0.95
CA LEU A 92 -3.49 17.93 2.37
C LEU A 92 -2.23 18.79 2.53
#